data_AF-G4CFZ3-F1
#
_entry.id   AF-G4CFZ3-F1
#
_cell.length_a   1.000
_cell.length_b   1.000
_cell.length_c   1.000
_cell.angle_alpha   90.00
_cell.angle_beta   90.00
_cell.angle_gamma   90.00
#
_symmetry.space_group_name_H-M   'P 1'
#
loop_
_entity.id
_entity.type
_entity.pdbx_description
1 polymer ?
#
loop_
_entity_poly.entity_id
_entity_poly.type
_entity_poly.pdbx_seq_one_letter_code
_entity_poly.pdbx_strand_id
1 'polypeptide(L)'
;MTLRSYLLFIPLALGLSAQAWADTNAEKIRFVRGLYTEQARHYDRNTGHEVGQYKDAVEKYADTQLAAAYKQARDYDRRLERVQPHSWEIHCLGGGSYMFGGAEEPELNIRRDYSVMTDGRVKVKFNLTHFLESKTVTVYYTLRRHGRSFRVVDMEIKFPTQDRVWHTPSYRDELNRCVRNLRREFRLG
;
A
#
# COMPACT_ATOMS: atom_id res chain seq x y z
N MET A 1 -23.40 40.37 32.17
CA MET A 1 -22.91 39.08 31.65
C MET A 1 -21.41 39.18 31.47
N THR A 2 -20.66 38.50 32.34
CA THR A 2 -19.22 38.70 32.54
C THR A 2 -18.38 37.88 31.55
N LEU A 3 -17.37 38.52 30.95
CA LEU A 3 -16.39 38.00 29.99
C LEU A 3 -15.61 36.74 30.46
N ARG A 4 -15.78 36.31 31.71
CA ARG A 4 -15.04 35.21 32.35
C ARG A 4 -15.48 33.81 31.93
N SER A 5 -16.65 33.65 31.32
CA SER A 5 -17.17 32.31 30.97
C SER A 5 -16.60 31.76 29.65
N TYR A 6 -15.95 32.56 28.81
CA TYR A 6 -15.42 32.07 27.52
C TYR A 6 -14.02 31.45 27.61
N LEU A 7 -13.23 31.77 28.63
CA LEU A 7 -11.85 31.27 28.77
C LEU A 7 -11.75 29.81 29.25
N LEU A 8 -12.83 29.24 29.80
CA LEU A 8 -12.87 27.85 30.28
C LEU A 8 -13.26 26.84 29.19
N PHE A 9 -13.79 27.27 28.04
CA PHE A 9 -14.18 26.37 26.95
C PHE A 9 -13.09 26.16 25.89
N ILE A 10 -12.11 27.06 25.80
CA ILE A 10 -10.99 26.96 24.84
C ILE A 10 -10.12 25.71 25.09
N PRO A 11 -9.74 25.35 26.35
CA PRO A 11 -8.94 24.15 26.60
C PRO A 11 -9.69 22.85 26.31
N LEU A 12 -11.00 22.82 26.57
CA LEU A 12 -11.85 21.63 26.37
C LEU A 12 -12.07 21.32 24.89
N ALA A 13 -12.32 22.33 24.06
CA ALA A 13 -12.46 22.14 22.61
C ALA A 13 -11.14 21.69 21.96
N LEU A 14 -10.01 22.23 22.42
CA LEU A 14 -8.68 21.82 21.95
C LEU A 14 -8.35 20.39 22.37
N GLY A 15 -8.66 20.00 23.60
CA GLY A 15 -8.47 18.62 24.09
C GLY A 15 -9.31 17.58 23.33
N LEU A 16 -10.59 17.89 23.05
CA LEU A 16 -11.46 17.01 22.25
C LEU A 16 -10.97 16.84 20.81
N SER A 17 -10.45 17.92 20.21
CA SER A 17 -9.86 17.85 18.87
C SER A 17 -8.58 17.01 18.86
N ALA A 18 -7.67 17.22 19.82
CA ALA A 18 -6.43 16.44 19.91
C ALA A 18 -6.71 14.94 20.09
N GLN A 19 -7.69 14.59 20.94
CA GLN A 19 -8.10 13.20 21.15
C GLN A 19 -8.71 12.58 19.89
N ALA A 20 -9.65 13.28 19.22
CA ALA A 20 -10.26 12.79 17.98
C ALA A 20 -9.25 12.59 16.85
N TRP A 21 -8.23 13.46 16.78
CA TRP A 21 -7.11 13.33 15.83
C TRP A 21 -6.23 12.12 16.17
N ALA A 22 -5.89 11.92 17.45
CA ALA A 22 -5.13 10.76 17.90
C ALA A 22 -5.88 9.44 17.62
N ASP A 23 -7.18 9.41 17.88
CA ASP A 23 -8.04 8.25 17.62
C ASP A 23 -8.11 7.94 16.12
N THR A 24 -8.28 8.96 15.28
CA THR A 24 -8.27 8.81 13.82
C THR A 24 -6.92 8.28 13.32
N ASN A 25 -5.80 8.77 13.86
CA ASN A 25 -4.47 8.31 13.50
C ASN A 25 -4.25 6.84 13.91
N ALA A 26 -4.71 6.46 15.10
CA ALA A 26 -4.67 5.08 15.55
C ALA A 26 -5.52 4.16 14.67
N GLU A 27 -6.72 4.59 14.25
CA GLU A 27 -7.56 3.84 13.29
C GLU A 27 -6.87 3.65 11.94
N LYS A 28 -6.25 4.70 11.39
CA LYS A 28 -5.48 4.62 10.14
C LYS A 28 -4.33 3.61 10.24
N ILE A 29 -3.56 3.66 11.34
CA ILE A 29 -2.47 2.70 11.57
C ILE A 29 -3.00 1.28 11.72
N ARG A 30 -4.09 1.07 12.49
CA ARG A 30 -4.73 -0.24 12.64
C ARG A 30 -5.20 -0.80 11.29
N PHE A 31 -5.79 0.04 10.45
CA PHE A 31 -6.20 -0.35 9.10
C PHE A 31 -5.01 -0.84 8.26
N VAL A 32 -3.92 -0.05 8.19
CA VAL A 32 -2.74 -0.43 7.41
C VAL A 32 -2.06 -1.67 7.98
N ARG A 33 -1.97 -1.81 9.31
CA ARG A 33 -1.47 -3.06 9.94
C ARG A 33 -2.30 -4.27 9.52
N GLY A 34 -3.63 -4.15 9.54
CA GLY A 34 -4.53 -5.23 9.13
C GLY A 34 -4.33 -5.65 7.67
N LEU A 35 -4.02 -4.70 6.79
CA LEU A 35 -3.66 -4.96 5.38
C LEU A 35 -2.40 -5.83 5.30
N TYR A 36 -1.32 -5.47 5.99
CA TYR A 36 -0.08 -6.27 6.01
C TYR A 36 -0.27 -7.65 6.65
N THR A 37 -1.06 -7.73 7.72
CA THR A 37 -1.38 -9.01 8.37
C THR A 37 -2.16 -9.95 7.45
N GLU A 38 -3.10 -9.43 6.67
CA GLU A 38 -3.86 -10.24 5.73
C GLU A 38 -2.97 -10.77 4.60
N GLN A 39 -2.08 -9.94 4.07
CA GLN A 39 -1.15 -10.34 3.02
C GLN A 39 -0.20 -11.44 3.46
N ALA A 40 0.33 -11.34 4.67
CA ALA A 40 1.21 -12.36 5.24
C ALA A 40 0.56 -13.75 5.30
N ARG A 41 -0.77 -13.86 5.16
CA ARG A 41 -1.49 -15.16 5.09
C ARG A 41 -1.44 -15.80 3.70
N HIS A 42 -1.13 -15.02 2.67
CA HIS A 42 -1.05 -15.45 1.26
C HIS A 42 0.40 -15.68 0.83
N TYR A 43 1.32 -15.87 1.77
CA TYR A 43 2.69 -16.30 1.51
C TYR A 43 2.97 -17.61 2.23
N ASP A 44 3.65 -18.52 1.55
CA ASP A 44 4.16 -19.74 2.14
C ASP A 44 5.29 -19.38 3.12
N ARG A 45 5.15 -19.84 4.36
CA ARG A 45 6.09 -19.47 5.43
C ARG A 45 7.49 -20.07 5.26
N ASN A 46 7.59 -21.16 4.52
CA ASN A 46 8.83 -21.93 4.35
C ASN A 46 9.58 -21.50 3.09
N THR A 47 8.84 -21.12 2.06
CA THR A 47 9.39 -20.87 0.72
C THR A 47 9.34 -19.40 0.32
N GLY A 48 8.57 -18.54 1.03
CA GLY A 48 8.46 -17.12 0.70
C GLY A 48 7.69 -16.84 -0.61
N HIS A 49 7.15 -17.88 -1.25
CA HIS A 49 6.35 -17.73 -2.46
C HIS A 49 4.90 -17.37 -2.15
N GLU A 50 4.28 -16.60 -3.03
CA GLU A 50 2.85 -16.33 -3.01
C GLU A 50 2.06 -17.64 -3.05
N VAL A 51 1.05 -17.78 -2.18
CA VAL A 51 0.12 -18.91 -2.13
C VAL A 51 -1.29 -18.39 -2.34
N GLY A 52 -2.02 -19.01 -3.28
CA GLY A 52 -3.42 -18.69 -3.53
C GLY A 52 -3.61 -17.40 -4.34
N GLN A 53 -4.64 -16.63 -3.98
CA GLN A 53 -5.08 -15.44 -4.73
C GLN A 53 -4.54 -14.15 -4.08
N TYR A 54 -3.21 -14.03 -3.92
CA TYR A 54 -2.55 -12.85 -3.31
C TYR A 54 -3.07 -11.53 -3.90
N LYS A 55 -3.14 -11.45 -5.23
CA LYS A 55 -3.61 -10.28 -5.99
C LYS A 55 -5.07 -9.92 -5.69
N ASP A 56 -5.90 -10.86 -5.24
CA ASP A 56 -7.32 -10.64 -4.92
C ASP A 56 -7.50 -10.20 -3.45
N ALA A 57 -6.61 -10.64 -2.56
CA ALA A 57 -6.65 -10.32 -1.14
C ALA A 57 -6.48 -8.82 -0.84
N VAL A 58 -5.75 -8.11 -1.70
CA VAL A 58 -5.41 -6.70 -1.52
C VAL A 58 -6.44 -5.74 -2.12
N GLU A 59 -7.22 -6.20 -3.10
CA GLU A 59 -8.24 -5.40 -3.81
C GLU A 59 -9.31 -4.89 -2.84
N LYS A 60 -9.69 -5.67 -1.81
CA LYS A 60 -10.71 -5.28 -0.82
C LYS A 60 -10.33 -4.08 0.05
N TYR A 61 -9.04 -3.76 0.14
CA TYR A 61 -8.52 -2.62 0.90
C TYR A 61 -8.43 -1.36 0.05
N ALA A 62 -8.47 -1.48 -1.27
CA ALA A 62 -8.43 -0.37 -2.20
C ALA A 62 -9.79 0.35 -2.28
N ASP A 63 -9.76 1.65 -2.58
CA ASP A 63 -10.96 2.37 -2.97
C ASP A 63 -11.40 1.94 -4.38
N THR A 64 -12.59 2.37 -4.81
CA THR A 64 -13.16 1.93 -6.10
C THR A 64 -12.25 2.21 -7.29
N GLN A 65 -11.49 3.32 -7.27
CA GLN A 65 -10.62 3.70 -8.38
C GLN A 65 -9.35 2.86 -8.39
N LEU A 66 -8.70 2.71 -7.24
CA LEU A 66 -7.51 1.89 -7.12
C LEU A 66 -7.83 0.40 -7.35
N ALA A 67 -8.96 -0.10 -6.86
CA ALA A 67 -9.42 -1.46 -7.11
C ALA A 67 -9.64 -1.72 -8.60
N ALA A 68 -10.23 -0.75 -9.34
CA ALA A 68 -10.40 -0.86 -10.79
C ALA A 68 -9.04 -0.93 -11.52
N ALA A 69 -8.06 -0.11 -11.12
CA ALA A 69 -6.72 -0.15 -11.67
C ALA A 69 -6.03 -1.50 -11.40
N TYR A 70 -6.15 -2.04 -10.18
CA TYR A 70 -5.65 -3.38 -9.82
C TYR A 70 -6.27 -4.47 -10.68
N LYS A 71 -7.61 -4.46 -10.79
CA LYS A 71 -8.33 -5.44 -11.60
C LYS A 71 -7.87 -5.39 -13.04
N GLN A 72 -7.74 -4.20 -13.61
CA GLN A 72 -7.28 -4.03 -14.99
C GLN A 72 -5.84 -4.56 -15.19
N ALA A 73 -4.92 -4.23 -14.27
CA ALA A 73 -3.56 -4.75 -14.29
C ALA A 73 -3.52 -6.28 -14.20
N ARG A 74 -4.27 -6.88 -13.27
CA ARG A 74 -4.41 -8.34 -13.12
C ARG A 74 -4.93 -9.00 -14.39
N ASP A 75 -5.96 -8.42 -15.00
CA ASP A 75 -6.56 -8.97 -16.21
C ASP A 75 -5.57 -8.92 -17.39
N TYR A 76 -4.69 -7.90 -17.44
CA TYR A 76 -3.61 -7.81 -18.43
C TYR A 76 -2.46 -8.77 -18.16
N ASP A 77 -1.99 -8.89 -16.92
CA ASP A 77 -0.96 -9.87 -16.54
C ASP A 77 -1.40 -11.28 -16.96
N ARG A 78 -2.65 -11.67 -16.67
CA ARG A 78 -3.21 -12.98 -17.07
C ARG A 78 -3.25 -13.19 -18.59
N ARG A 79 -3.41 -12.13 -19.37
CA ARG A 79 -3.36 -12.21 -20.84
C ARG A 79 -1.92 -12.33 -21.32
N LEU A 80 -1.01 -11.56 -20.72
CA LEU A 80 0.41 -11.61 -21.01
C LEU A 80 1.00 -12.99 -20.71
N GLU A 81 0.65 -13.60 -19.57
CA GLU A 81 1.06 -14.97 -19.20
C GLU A 81 0.72 -16.02 -20.27
N ARG A 82 -0.36 -15.82 -21.03
CA ARG A 82 -0.77 -16.75 -22.11
C ARG A 82 0.07 -16.61 -23.37
N VAL A 83 0.66 -15.44 -23.61
CA VAL A 83 1.44 -15.14 -24.83
C VAL A 83 2.95 -15.12 -24.56
N GLN A 84 3.36 -14.83 -23.33
CA GLN A 84 4.74 -14.83 -22.85
C GLN A 84 4.83 -15.39 -21.42
N PRO A 85 4.62 -16.71 -21.25
CA PRO A 85 4.96 -17.36 -19.99
C PRO A 85 6.45 -17.14 -19.73
N HIS A 86 6.83 -16.77 -18.51
CA HIS A 86 8.22 -16.45 -18.06
C HIS A 86 8.69 -14.98 -18.15
N SER A 87 7.79 -14.02 -18.38
CA SER A 87 8.12 -12.57 -18.39
C SER A 87 7.65 -11.80 -17.15
N TRP A 88 7.96 -12.32 -15.95
CA TRP A 88 7.51 -11.73 -14.67
C TRP A 88 7.93 -10.25 -14.49
N GLU A 89 9.07 -9.86 -15.07
CA GLU A 89 9.58 -8.47 -15.08
C GLU A 89 8.66 -7.49 -15.84
N ILE A 90 7.78 -8.01 -16.72
CA ILE A 90 6.89 -7.22 -17.58
C ILE A 90 5.47 -7.16 -16.98
N HIS A 91 5.19 -7.91 -15.92
CA HIS A 91 3.88 -7.90 -15.27
C HIS A 91 3.66 -6.60 -14.51
N CYS A 92 2.49 -5.98 -14.68
CA CYS A 92 2.12 -4.77 -13.96
C CYS A 92 2.00 -4.98 -12.45
N LEU A 93 1.68 -6.20 -12.02
CA LEU A 93 1.68 -6.60 -10.62
C LEU A 93 2.93 -7.40 -10.24
N GLY A 94 3.94 -7.51 -11.11
CA GLY A 94 5.20 -8.19 -10.82
C GLY A 94 6.01 -7.47 -9.73
N GLY A 95 5.97 -6.13 -9.71
CA GLY A 95 6.43 -5.33 -8.58
C GLY A 95 5.44 -5.27 -7.41
N GLY A 96 4.30 -5.94 -7.56
CA GLY A 96 3.13 -5.83 -6.70
C GLY A 96 3.33 -6.41 -5.30
N SER A 97 4.11 -7.49 -5.25
CA SER A 97 4.63 -8.09 -4.04
C SER A 97 5.26 -7.04 -3.11
N TYR A 98 6.12 -6.17 -3.64
CA TYR A 98 6.85 -5.16 -2.85
C TYR A 98 6.00 -4.02 -2.29
N MET A 99 4.88 -3.72 -2.92
CA MET A 99 4.04 -2.55 -2.63
C MET A 99 3.33 -2.62 -1.30
N PHE A 100 3.17 -3.85 -0.84
CA PHE A 100 2.68 -4.14 0.46
C PHE A 100 3.73 -4.86 1.31
N GLY A 101 4.99 -4.50 1.04
CA GLY A 101 6.17 -4.90 1.78
C GLY A 101 6.63 -6.32 1.56
N GLY A 102 6.37 -6.87 0.36
CA GLY A 102 6.79 -8.20 0.01
C GLY A 102 7.97 -8.31 -0.93
N ALA A 103 9.10 -8.74 -0.38
CA ALA A 103 10.20 -9.28 -1.18
C ALA A 103 10.07 -10.81 -1.18
N GLU A 104 10.60 -11.47 -2.20
CA GLU A 104 10.60 -12.93 -2.41
C GLU A 104 11.28 -13.79 -1.29
N GLU A 105 11.39 -13.31 -0.05
CA GLU A 105 11.99 -14.00 1.11
C GLU A 105 11.05 -13.96 2.33
N PRO A 106 11.11 -14.94 3.28
CA PRO A 106 10.08 -15.16 4.31
C PRO A 106 9.74 -13.93 5.17
N GLU A 107 8.71 -13.19 4.73
CA GLU A 107 8.35 -11.82 5.17
C GLU A 107 7.68 -11.71 6.54
N LEU A 108 7.48 -12.84 7.21
CA LEU A 108 6.59 -12.95 8.37
C LEU A 108 7.09 -12.21 9.61
N ASN A 109 8.40 -11.94 9.68
CA ASN A 109 9.04 -11.31 10.83
C ASN A 109 9.57 -9.89 10.54
N ILE A 110 9.17 -9.28 9.42
CA ILE A 110 9.61 -7.91 9.10
C ILE A 110 8.97 -6.93 10.10
N ARG A 111 9.82 -6.33 10.94
CA ARG A 111 9.42 -5.21 11.80
C ARG A 111 9.09 -3.99 10.93
N ARG A 112 7.89 -3.46 11.12
CA ARG A 112 7.36 -2.29 10.42
C ARG A 112 7.11 -1.17 11.41
N ASP A 113 7.67 0.00 11.13
CA ASP A 113 7.45 1.22 11.89
C ASP A 113 6.35 2.04 11.20
N TYR A 114 5.30 2.39 11.96
CA TYR A 114 4.11 3.07 11.45
C TYR A 114 4.02 4.47 12.04
N SER A 115 3.70 5.46 11.22
CA SER A 115 3.44 6.83 11.66
C SER A 115 2.42 7.50 10.76
N VAL A 116 1.70 8.51 11.27
CA VAL A 116 0.84 9.36 10.44
C VAL A 116 1.56 10.70 10.24
N MET A 117 1.68 11.11 8.98
CA MET A 117 2.29 12.37 8.57
C MET A 117 1.38 13.56 8.82
N THR A 118 1.95 14.76 8.79
CA THR A 118 1.20 16.02 8.91
C THR A 118 0.19 16.22 7.77
N ASP A 119 0.45 15.67 6.59
CA ASP A 119 -0.47 15.63 5.44
C ASP A 119 -1.56 14.54 5.57
N GLY A 120 -1.57 13.80 6.68
CA GLY A 120 -2.56 12.77 6.98
C GLY A 120 -2.30 11.41 6.34
N ARG A 121 -1.23 11.24 5.56
CA ARG A 121 -0.82 9.94 5.01
C ARG A 121 -0.23 9.04 6.08
N VAL A 122 -0.39 7.73 5.93
CA VAL A 122 0.28 6.75 6.80
C VAL A 122 1.61 6.38 6.18
N LYS A 123 2.70 6.65 6.89
CA LYS A 123 4.05 6.23 6.53
C LYS A 123 4.37 4.90 7.21
N VAL A 124 4.80 3.92 6.42
CA VAL A 124 5.28 2.62 6.88
C VAL A 124 6.73 2.48 6.44
N LYS A 125 7.62 2.21 7.40
CA LYS A 125 9.06 2.00 7.15
C LYS A 125 9.43 0.59 7.59
N PHE A 126 10.20 -0.12 6.77
CA PHE A 126 10.72 -1.44 7.10
C PHE A 126 11.99 -1.73 6.33
N ASN A 127 12.73 -2.73 6.78
CA ASN A 127 13.92 -3.21 6.11
C ASN A 127 13.63 -4.54 5.44
N LEU A 128 13.91 -4.61 4.14
CA LEU A 128 13.98 -5.87 3.41
C LEU A 128 15.41 -6.39 3.52
N THR A 129 15.56 -7.62 3.98
CA THR A 129 16.82 -8.35 3.90
C THR A 129 16.72 -9.23 2.67
N HIS A 130 17.60 -9.03 1.70
CA HIS A 130 17.68 -9.90 0.52
C HIS A 130 19.12 -10.34 0.37
N PHE A 131 19.37 -11.64 0.57
CA PHE A 131 20.65 -12.35 0.47
C PHE A 131 21.83 -11.78 1.29
N LEU A 132 22.25 -10.52 1.10
CA LEU A 132 23.38 -9.87 1.77
C LEU A 132 23.22 -8.34 2.00
N GLU A 133 22.12 -7.73 1.57
CA GLU A 133 21.88 -6.30 1.72
C GLU A 133 20.57 -6.00 2.44
N SER A 134 20.62 -5.06 3.38
CA SER A 134 19.42 -4.50 4.00
C SER A 134 18.99 -3.24 3.26
N LYS A 135 17.81 -3.28 2.64
CA LYS A 135 17.23 -2.12 1.95
C LYS A 135 16.06 -1.57 2.76
N THR A 136 16.17 -0.31 3.17
CA THR A 136 15.08 0.39 3.85
C THR A 136 14.03 0.84 2.85
N VAL A 137 12.84 0.27 2.92
CA VAL A 137 11.67 0.68 2.13
C VAL A 137 10.80 1.61 2.95
N THR A 138 10.26 2.63 2.29
CA THR A 138 9.21 3.49 2.84
C THR A 138 7.99 3.48 1.93
N VAL A 139 6.82 3.19 2.48
CA VAL A 139 5.54 3.26 1.79
C VAL A 139 4.67 4.34 2.44
N TYR A 140 4.05 5.18 1.62
CA TYR A 140 3.13 6.23 2.04
C TYR A 140 1.73 5.89 1.53
N TYR A 141 0.80 5.64 2.44
CA TYR A 141 -0.60 5.33 2.12
C TYR A 141 -1.46 6.59 2.21
N THR A 142 -2.17 6.88 1.13
CA THR A 142 -3.26 7.86 1.11
C THR A 142 -4.56 7.13 1.39
N LEU A 143 -5.19 7.45 2.52
CA LEU A 143 -6.41 6.78 3.00
C LEU A 143 -7.63 7.69 2.92
N ARG A 144 -8.78 7.12 2.55
CA ARG A 144 -10.09 7.78 2.62
C ARG A 144 -11.04 6.97 3.49
N ARG A 145 -11.88 7.65 4.29
CA ARG A 145 -12.90 6.98 5.11
C ARG A 145 -14.09 6.61 4.24
N HIS A 146 -14.49 5.35 4.24
CA HIS A 146 -15.65 4.81 3.57
C HIS A 146 -16.53 4.10 4.61
N GLY A 147 -17.61 4.76 5.04
CA GLY A 147 -18.45 4.29 6.14
C GLY A 147 -17.65 4.12 7.44
N ARG A 148 -17.59 2.90 7.95
CA ARG A 148 -16.94 2.56 9.23
C ARG A 148 -15.46 2.18 9.12
N SER A 149 -14.87 2.23 7.92
CA SER A 149 -13.49 1.79 7.68
C SER A 149 -12.75 2.73 6.72
N PHE A 150 -11.44 2.55 6.58
CA PHE A 150 -10.64 3.25 5.59
C PHE A 150 -10.52 2.41 4.31
N ARG A 151 -10.14 3.07 3.21
CA ARG A 151 -9.69 2.45 1.97
C ARG A 151 -8.43 3.17 1.49
N VAL A 152 -7.56 2.42 0.85
CA VAL A 152 -6.37 2.94 0.18
C VAL A 152 -6.81 3.58 -1.13
N VAL A 153 -6.61 4.88 -1.26
CA VAL A 153 -6.88 5.61 -2.51
C VAL A 153 -5.64 5.59 -3.40
N ASP A 154 -4.47 5.69 -2.77
CA ASP A 154 -3.20 5.69 -3.48
C ASP A 154 -2.04 5.32 -2.55
N MET A 155 -0.91 5.02 -3.16
CA MET A 155 0.34 4.69 -2.47
C MET A 155 1.53 5.31 -3.20
N GLU A 156 2.52 5.76 -2.43
CA GLU A 156 3.85 6.13 -2.91
C GLU A 156 4.87 5.19 -2.27
N ILE A 157 5.78 4.64 -3.06
CA ILE A 157 6.80 3.68 -2.61
C ILE A 157 8.17 4.29 -2.88
N LYS A 158 9.05 4.24 -1.88
CA LYS A 158 10.45 4.71 -1.98
C LYS A 158 11.42 3.61 -1.56
N PHE A 159 12.32 3.28 -2.48
CA PHE A 159 13.52 2.50 -2.21
C PHE A 159 14.72 3.43 -2.01
N PRO A 160 15.80 3.02 -1.32
CA PRO A 160 16.90 3.92 -1.04
C PRO A 160 17.95 3.97 -2.16
N THR A 161 18.04 2.95 -3.03
CA THR A 161 19.22 2.77 -3.92
C THR A 161 18.93 2.19 -5.30
N GLN A 162 17.73 2.33 -5.88
CA GLN A 162 17.53 1.88 -7.27
C GLN A 162 16.56 2.77 -8.05
N ASP A 163 17.05 3.34 -9.15
CA ASP A 163 16.24 3.94 -10.24
C ASP A 163 15.27 2.94 -10.91
N ARG A 164 15.28 1.66 -10.51
CA ARG A 164 14.73 0.56 -11.29
C ARG A 164 13.59 -0.24 -10.66
N VAL A 165 13.28 -0.11 -9.37
CA VAL A 165 12.32 -1.04 -8.76
C VAL A 165 11.23 -0.29 -8.00
N TRP A 166 10.48 0.57 -8.70
CA TRP A 166 9.22 1.16 -8.21
C TRP A 166 9.37 2.31 -7.22
N HIS A 167 10.08 3.36 -7.65
CA HIS A 167 9.77 4.70 -7.18
C HIS A 167 8.52 5.19 -7.90
N THR A 168 7.39 5.20 -7.20
CA THR A 168 6.15 5.72 -7.77
C THR A 168 5.61 6.88 -6.93
N PRO A 169 5.38 8.06 -7.52
CA PRO A 169 4.66 9.14 -6.85
C PRO A 169 3.16 8.84 -6.69
N SER A 170 2.61 7.93 -7.50
CA SER A 170 1.23 7.44 -7.45
C SER A 170 1.15 6.03 -8.03
N TYR A 171 0.91 5.06 -7.16
CA TYR A 171 0.84 3.68 -7.56
C TYR A 171 -0.35 3.40 -8.49
N ARG A 172 -1.49 4.05 -8.28
CA ARG A 172 -2.63 3.94 -9.19
C ARG A 172 -2.24 4.37 -10.61
N ASP A 173 -1.51 5.47 -10.74
CA ASP A 173 -1.12 6.01 -12.04
C ASP A 173 -0.06 5.11 -12.70
N GLU A 174 0.80 4.48 -11.89
CA GLU A 174 1.77 3.48 -12.34
C GLU A 174 1.08 2.25 -12.95
N LEU A 175 0.06 1.70 -12.29
CA LEU A 175 -0.72 0.60 -12.83
C LEU A 175 -1.33 0.93 -14.19
N ASN A 176 -1.97 2.10 -14.26
CA ASN A 176 -2.58 2.57 -15.49
C ASN A 176 -1.54 2.78 -16.60
N ARG A 177 -0.35 3.28 -16.25
CA ARG A 177 0.78 3.44 -17.18
C ARG A 177 1.29 2.10 -17.70
N CYS A 178 1.51 1.14 -16.81
CA CYS A 178 1.95 -0.19 -17.19
C CYS A 178 0.94 -0.86 -18.13
N VAL A 179 -0.36 -0.85 -17.80
CA VAL A 179 -1.39 -1.42 -18.67
C VAL A 179 -1.40 -0.75 -20.05
N ARG A 180 -1.27 0.57 -20.12
CA ARG A 180 -1.17 1.28 -21.41
C ARG A 180 0.06 0.85 -22.22
N ASN A 181 1.21 0.67 -21.55
CA ASN A 181 2.43 0.22 -22.21
C ASN A 181 2.28 -1.22 -22.75
N LEU A 182 1.77 -2.14 -21.94
CA LEU A 182 1.51 -3.53 -22.35
C LEU A 182 0.52 -3.61 -23.51
N ARG A 183 -0.55 -2.81 -23.48
CA ARG A 183 -1.51 -2.70 -24.60
C ARG A 183 -0.82 -2.32 -25.91
N ARG A 184 0.07 -1.32 -25.85
CA ARG A 184 0.77 -0.82 -27.04
C ARG A 184 1.78 -1.84 -27.57
N GLU A 185 2.52 -2.48 -26.68
CA GLU A 185 3.61 -3.38 -27.02
C GLU A 185 3.11 -4.73 -27.53
N PHE A 186 2.13 -5.33 -26.84
CA PHE A 186 1.65 -6.67 -27.15
C PHE A 186 0.34 -6.70 -27.94
N ARG A 187 -0.26 -5.53 -28.23
CA ARG A 187 -1.55 -5.39 -28.95
C ARG A 187 -2.68 -6.24 -28.34
N LEU A 188 -2.64 -6.44 -27.02
CA LEU A 188 -3.63 -7.22 -26.29
C LEU A 188 -4.90 -6.38 -26.09
N GLY A 189 -5.92 -6.63 -26.90
CA GLY A 189 -7.27 -6.02 -26.84
C GLY A 189 -8.08 -6.51 -25.65
#